data_AF-A0A947X3Z6-F1
#
_entry.id   AF-A0A947X3Z6-F1
#
_cell.length_a   1.000
_cell.length_b   1.000
_cell.length_c   1.000
_cell.angle_alpha   90.00
_cell.angle_beta   90.00
_cell.angle_gamma   90.00
#
_symmetry.space_group_name_H-M   'P 1'
#
loop_
_entity.id
_entity.type
_entity.pdbx_description
1 polymer ?
#
loop_
_entity_poly.entity_id
_entity_poly.type
_entity_poly.pdbx_seq_one_letter_code
_entity_poly.pdbx_strand_id
1 'polypeptide(L)'
;MATPVPTRFTDEELALIDELVTEGIGDSRSAVIRRGVHHLADAVHRAQIGAAIAQSYRDHPQGFEDDALAMANAIAMTEAEPW
;
A
#
# COMPACT_ATOMS: atom_id res chain seq x y z
N MET A 1 0.56 13.51 21.65
CA MET A 1 1.55 14.61 21.59
C MET A 1 2.46 14.38 20.40
N ALA A 2 2.82 15.42 19.66
CA ALA A 2 3.81 15.32 18.58
C ALA A 2 5.19 15.73 19.10
N THR A 3 6.24 15.03 18.66
CA THR A 3 7.64 15.35 18.97
C THR A 3 8.23 16.20 17.84
N PRO A 4 8.82 17.39 18.12
CA PRO A 4 9.51 18.17 17.10
C PRO A 4 10.72 17.41 16.54
N VAL A 5 10.85 17.39 15.21
CA VAL A 5 12.00 16.82 14.51
C VAL A 5 12.59 17.91 13.61
N PRO A 6 13.74 18.53 13.98
CA PRO A 6 14.38 19.51 13.13
C PRO A 6 14.94 18.84 11.86
N THR A 7 14.72 19.44 10.70
CA THR A 7 15.17 18.94 9.40
C THR A 7 15.46 20.14 8.50
N ARG A 8 16.42 19.98 7.60
CA ARG A 8 16.74 20.99 6.58
C ARG A 8 16.08 20.59 5.27
N PHE A 9 15.53 21.58 4.59
CA PHE A 9 14.99 21.47 3.24
C PHE A 9 15.75 22.45 2.35
N THR A 10 15.91 22.11 1.08
CA THR A 10 16.37 23.05 0.06
C THR A 10 15.28 24.08 -0.24
N ASP A 11 15.65 25.19 -0.87
CA ASP A 11 14.67 26.20 -1.29
C ASP A 11 13.65 25.63 -2.29
N GLU A 12 14.08 24.71 -3.15
CA GLU A 12 13.22 23.99 -4.10
C GLU A 12 12.21 23.07 -3.38
N GLU A 13 12.66 22.31 -2.40
CA GLU A 13 11.77 21.45 -1.61
C GLU A 13 10.76 22.28 -0.80
N LEU A 14 11.18 23.44 -0.27
CA LEU A 14 10.26 24.35 0.41
C LEU A 14 9.21 24.92 -0.55
N ALA A 15 9.62 25.31 -1.76
CA ALA A 15 8.69 25.80 -2.79
C ALA A 15 7.66 24.73 -3.16
N LEU A 16 8.08 23.47 -3.32
CA LEU A 16 7.17 22.35 -3.57
C LEU A 16 6.17 22.15 -2.41
N ILE A 17 6.64 22.20 -1.16
CA ILE A 17 5.75 22.07 0.01
C ILE A 17 4.74 23.23 0.05
N ASP A 18 5.16 24.44 -0.28
CA ASP A 18 4.30 25.62 -0.34
C ASP A 18 3.24 25.53 -1.45
N GLU A 19 3.61 25.00 -2.61
CA GLU A 19 2.67 24.73 -3.70
C GLU A 19 1.59 23.74 -3.25
N LEU A 20 1.97 22.64 -2.61
CA LEU A 20 1.02 21.65 -2.09
C LEU A 20 0.07 22.24 -1.03
N VAL A 21 0.54 23.19 -0.21
CA VAL A 21 -0.34 23.92 0.72
C VAL A 21 -1.29 24.84 -0.07
N THR A 22 -0.79 25.54 -1.08
CA THR A 22 -1.57 26.46 -1.91
C THR A 22 -2.67 25.73 -2.69
N GLU A 23 -2.40 24.51 -3.15
CA GLU A 23 -3.36 23.61 -3.79
C GLU A 23 -4.38 22.99 -2.80
N GLY A 24 -4.23 23.23 -1.50
CA GLY A 24 -5.13 22.70 -0.47
C GLY A 24 -4.89 21.24 -0.12
N ILE A 25 -3.73 20.65 -0.47
CA ILE A 25 -3.38 19.26 -0.11
C ILE A 25 -3.17 19.11 1.40
N GLY A 26 -2.78 20.18 2.09
CA GLY A 26 -2.77 20.25 3.54
C GLY A 26 -2.78 21.69 4.06
N ASP A 27 -3.36 21.89 5.25
CA ASP A 27 -3.59 23.23 5.84
C ASP A 27 -2.31 23.94 6.31
N SER A 28 -1.15 23.26 6.25
CA SER A 28 0.15 23.79 6.62
C SER A 28 1.28 22.91 6.08
N ARG A 29 2.51 23.45 6.04
CA ARG A 29 3.72 22.70 5.69
C ARG A 29 3.85 21.41 6.51
N SER A 30 3.64 21.50 7.82
CA SER A 30 3.71 20.32 8.69
C SER A 30 2.61 19.30 8.41
N ALA A 31 1.42 19.72 7.97
CA ALA A 31 0.36 18.80 7.55
C ALA A 31 0.75 18.05 6.27
N VAL A 32 1.28 18.78 5.28
CA VAL A 32 1.81 18.19 4.03
C VAL A 32 2.94 17.21 4.33
N ILE A 33 3.93 17.60 5.14
CA ILE A 33 5.05 16.73 5.51
C ILE A 33 4.57 15.45 6.20
N ARG A 34 3.65 15.55 7.18
CA ARG A 34 3.09 14.36 7.84
C ARG A 34 2.35 13.46 6.85
N ARG A 35 1.56 14.04 5.95
CA ARG A 35 0.86 13.27 4.90
C ARG A 35 1.86 12.57 3.98
N GLY A 36 2.95 13.23 3.59
CA GLY A 36 4.03 12.65 2.81
C GLY A 36 4.70 11.47 3.52
N VAL A 37 4.99 11.59 4.82
CA VAL A 37 5.54 10.49 5.63
C VAL A 37 4.60 9.29 5.67
N HIS A 38 3.30 9.50 5.89
CA HIS A 38 2.32 8.41 5.88
C HIS A 38 2.19 7.75 4.51
N HIS A 39 2.21 8.53 3.43
CA HIS A 39 2.17 8.02 2.07
C HIS A 39 3.40 7.16 1.75
N LEU A 40 4.59 7.62 2.13
CA LEU A 40 5.83 6.86 1.97
C LEU A 40 5.79 5.56 2.78
N ALA A 41 5.31 5.60 4.02
CA ALA A 41 5.20 4.42 4.87
C ALA A 41 4.24 3.37 4.27
N ASP A 42 3.09 3.80 3.74
CA ASP A 42 2.14 2.90 3.07
C ASP A 42 2.74 2.30 1.79
N ALA A 43 3.41 3.10 0.96
CA ALA A 43 4.08 2.61 -0.24
C ALA A 43 5.15 1.54 0.06
N VAL A 44 5.99 1.77 1.07
CA VAL A 44 7.00 0.80 1.53
C VAL A 44 6.32 -0.47 2.06
N HIS A 45 5.27 -0.33 2.88
CA HIS A 45 4.57 -1.46 3.45
C HIS A 45 3.92 -2.34 2.37
N ARG A 46 3.25 -1.74 1.39
CA ARG A 46 2.66 -2.47 0.25
C ARG A 46 3.72 -3.17 -0.59
N ALA A 47 4.86 -2.54 -0.82
CA ALA A 47 5.96 -3.16 -1.55
C ALA A 47 6.49 -4.40 -0.81
N GLN A 48 6.62 -4.35 0.51
CA GLN A 48 7.03 -5.49 1.33
C GLN A 48 6.00 -6.64 1.29
N ILE A 49 4.71 -6.33 1.40
CA ILE A 49 3.64 -7.33 1.26
C ILE A 49 3.68 -7.98 -0.12
N GLY A 50 3.78 -7.18 -1.19
CA GLY A 50 3.86 -7.69 -2.56
C GLY A 50 5.07 -8.62 -2.75
N ALA A 51 6.22 -8.25 -2.19
CA ALA A 51 7.41 -9.11 -2.21
C ALA A 51 7.19 -10.42 -1.45
N ALA A 52 6.56 -10.37 -0.27
CA ALA A 52 6.25 -11.56 0.52
C ALA A 52 5.27 -12.49 -0.21
N ILE A 53 4.23 -11.94 -0.85
CA ILE A 53 3.27 -12.71 -1.66
C ILE A 53 3.99 -13.39 -2.84
N ALA A 54 4.78 -12.63 -3.60
CA ALA A 54 5.53 -13.16 -4.74
C ALA A 54 6.53 -14.25 -4.30
N GLN A 55 7.17 -14.08 -3.14
CA GLN A 55 8.05 -15.09 -2.58
C GLN A 55 7.28 -16.34 -2.15
N SER A 56 6.10 -16.19 -1.55
CA SER A 56 5.28 -17.34 -1.15
C SER A 56 4.89 -18.22 -2.32
N TYR A 57 4.55 -17.65 -3.49
CA TYR A 57 4.26 -18.44 -4.69
C TYR A 57 5.50 -19.21 -5.22
N ARG A 58 6.71 -18.70 -4.97
CA ARG A 58 7.95 -19.39 -5.34
C ARG A 58 8.30 -20.49 -4.37
N ASP A 59 8.14 -20.24 -3.07
CA ASP A 59 8.48 -21.18 -2.01
C ASP A 59 7.45 -22.32 -1.90
N HIS A 60 6.18 -22.00 -2.18
CA HIS A 60 5.06 -22.94 -2.17
C HIS A 60 4.32 -22.86 -3.50
N PRO A 61 4.87 -23.44 -4.57
CA PRO A 61 4.16 -23.54 -5.84
C PRO A 61 2.84 -24.30 -5.62
N GLN A 62 1.78 -23.85 -6.28
CA GLN A 62 0.49 -24.56 -6.25
C GLN A 62 0.68 -25.99 -6.73
N GLY A 63 0.18 -26.93 -5.93
CA GLY A 63 0.24 -28.35 -6.21
C GLY A 63 -1.02 -28.85 -6.90
N PHE A 64 -0.94 -30.06 -7.44
CA PHE A 64 -2.08 -30.74 -8.06
C PHE A 64 -3.30 -30.86 -7.12
N GLU A 65 -3.06 -30.98 -5.81
CA GLU A 65 -4.13 -31.04 -4.81
C GLU A 65 -4.88 -29.70 -4.66
N ASP A 66 -4.17 -28.57 -4.81
CA ASP A 66 -4.78 -27.24 -4.78
C ASP A 66 -5.70 -27.02 -6.00
N ASP A 67 -5.27 -27.50 -7.17
CA ASP A 67 -6.07 -27.46 -8.41
C ASP A 67 -7.33 -28.31 -8.30
N ALA A 68 -7.20 -29.52 -7.74
CA ALA A 68 -8.32 -30.42 -7.51
C ALA A 68 -9.34 -29.81 -6.53
N LEU A 69 -8.85 -29.15 -5.46
CA LEU A 69 -9.69 -28.44 -4.50
C LEU A 69 -10.38 -27.22 -5.13
N ALA A 70 -9.67 -26.44 -5.94
CA ALA A 70 -10.22 -25.29 -6.65
C ALA A 70 -11.35 -25.71 -7.62
N MET A 71 -11.14 -26.80 -8.36
CA MET A 71 -12.15 -27.37 -9.26
C MET A 71 -13.39 -27.83 -8.50
N ALA A 72 -13.21 -28.57 -7.40
CA ALA A 72 -14.32 -29.05 -6.57
C ALA A 72 -15.14 -27.88 -5.99
N ASN A 73 -14.48 -26.81 -5.53
CA ASN A 73 -15.15 -25.61 -5.05
C ASN A 73 -15.92 -24.89 -6.17
N ALA A 74 -15.35 -24.78 -7.37
CA ALA A 74 -16.02 -24.16 -8.51
C ALA A 74 -17.30 -24.93 -8.91
N ILE A 75 -17.25 -26.26 -8.89
CA ILE A 75 -18.42 -27.12 -9.12
C ILE A 75 -19.46 -26.91 -8.02
N ALA A 76 -19.06 -26.94 -6.75
CA ALA A 76 -19.99 -26.76 -5.63
C ALA A 76 -20.65 -25.38 -5.63
N MET A 77 -19.91 -24.32 -5.95
CA MET A 77 -20.47 -22.97 -6.11
C MET A 77 -21.47 -22.91 -7.26
N THR A 78 -21.19 -23.60 -8.36
CA THR A 78 -22.11 -23.71 -9.49
C THR A 78 -23.39 -24.44 -9.04
N GLU A 79 -23.28 -25.62 -8.46
CA GLU A 79 -24.44 -26.41 -8.02
C GLU A 79 -25.31 -25.73 -6.93
N ALA A 80 -24.74 -24.79 -6.16
CA ALA A 80 -25.45 -24.08 -5.10
C ALA A 80 -26.34 -22.92 -5.59
N GLU A 81 -26.19 -22.49 -6.84
CA GLU A 81 -26.99 -21.40 -7.40
C GLU A 81 -28.39 -21.88 -7.82
N PRO A 82 -29.46 -21.08 -7.56
CA PRO A 82 -30.85 -21.52 -7.71
C PRO A 82 -31.39 -21.24 -9.11
N TRP A 83 -30.62 -21.58 -10.15
CA TRP A 83 -31.09 -21.45 -11.53
C TRP A 83 -32.06 -22.57 -11.93
#